data_AF-A0A2W6TVM2-F1
#
_entry.id   AF-A0A2W6TVM2-F1
#
_cell.length_a   1.000
_cell.length_b   1.000
_cell.length_c   1.000
_cell.angle_alpha   90.00
_cell.angle_beta   90.00
_cell.angle_gamma   90.00
#
_symmetry.space_group_name_H-M   'P 1'
#
loop_
_entity.id
_entity.type
_entity.pdbx_description
1 polymer ?
#
loop_
_entity_poly.entity_id
_entity_poly.type
_entity_poly.pdbx_seq_one_letter_code
_entity_poly.pdbx_strand_id
1 'polypeptide(L)'
;MPIFNDTKVAFADKSDAQLKKAYWMFKMIEQPSLTKVGTSVLNFTVHNNFPFVTGIVKNTLFEQFCGGETREESMKVVKQLFKRGVGSIFDYSIEGKEDEETFDAVCNEIKDIVKFSVGNPAIPFIVFKPTAFGRIDLYEAVGKNAELTSSQKEEWERVVRRFDEVCKLCHEHDKKVMVDAEETWMQDAADH
;
A
#
# COMPACT_ATOMS: atom_id res chain seq x y z
N MET A 1 -20.25 -8.18 -12.17
CA MET A 1 -20.12 -6.70 -12.31
C MET A 1 -20.11 -6.32 -13.79
N PRO A 2 -21.23 -5.89 -14.37
CA PRO A 2 -21.32 -5.53 -15.80
C PRO A 2 -20.47 -4.30 -16.19
N ILE A 3 -20.11 -3.46 -15.22
CA ILE A 3 -19.36 -2.20 -15.39
C ILE A 3 -17.92 -2.39 -15.91
N PHE A 4 -17.31 -3.57 -15.77
CA PHE A 4 -15.92 -3.82 -16.17
C PHE A 4 -15.76 -4.47 -17.56
N ASN A 5 -16.85 -4.70 -18.30
CA ASN A 5 -16.78 -5.34 -19.62
C ASN A 5 -16.46 -4.37 -20.75
N ASP A 6 -16.59 -3.05 -20.52
CA ASP A 6 -16.19 -2.04 -21.50
C ASP A 6 -14.72 -1.63 -21.29
N THR A 7 -13.83 -2.41 -21.91
CA THR A 7 -12.39 -2.15 -21.87
C THR A 7 -12.01 -0.85 -22.57
N LYS A 8 -12.81 -0.35 -23.52
CA LYS A 8 -12.54 0.92 -24.19
C LYS A 8 -12.64 2.08 -23.21
N VAL A 9 -13.64 2.06 -22.33
CA VAL A 9 -13.76 3.05 -21.25
C VAL A 9 -12.68 2.83 -20.19
N ALA A 10 -12.43 1.59 -19.79
CA ALA A 10 -11.44 1.27 -18.75
C ALA A 10 -10.01 1.70 -19.11
N PHE A 11 -9.64 1.63 -20.39
CA PHE A 11 -8.31 1.97 -20.89
C PHE A 11 -8.26 3.28 -21.68
N ALA A 12 -9.28 4.13 -21.59
CA ALA A 12 -9.39 5.38 -22.35
C ALA A 12 -8.21 6.35 -22.15
N ASP A 13 -7.49 6.22 -21.03
CA ASP A 13 -6.34 7.05 -20.67
C ASP A 13 -4.98 6.39 -20.99
N LYS A 14 -4.98 5.27 -21.70
CA LYS A 14 -3.78 4.53 -22.11
C LYS A 14 -3.64 4.56 -23.63
N SER A 15 -2.41 4.72 -24.10
CA SER A 15 -2.06 4.55 -25.50
C SER A 15 -1.85 3.07 -25.86
N ASP A 16 -1.96 2.74 -27.15
CA ASP A 16 -1.65 1.39 -27.66
C ASP A 16 -0.25 0.91 -27.27
N ALA A 17 0.73 1.82 -27.20
CA ALA A 17 2.09 1.50 -26.77
C ALA A 17 2.13 1.09 -25.29
N GLN A 18 1.40 1.81 -24.42
CA GLN A 18 1.29 1.47 -23.00
C GLN A 18 0.56 0.13 -22.81
N LEU A 19 -0.50 -0.13 -23.58
CA LEU A 19 -1.24 -1.39 -23.51
C LEU A 19 -0.38 -2.58 -23.98
N LYS A 20 0.35 -2.43 -25.09
CA LYS A 20 1.29 -3.47 -25.57
C LYS A 20 2.41 -3.73 -24.57
N LYS A 21 2.96 -2.68 -23.97
CA LYS A 21 3.98 -2.79 -22.91
C LYS A 21 3.45 -3.58 -21.72
N ALA A 22 2.27 -3.22 -21.21
CA ALA A 22 1.63 -3.94 -20.10
C ALA A 22 1.37 -5.40 -20.46
N TYR A 23 0.83 -5.68 -21.65
CA TYR A 23 0.58 -7.04 -22.13
C TYR A 23 1.84 -7.91 -22.10
N TRP A 24 2.94 -7.44 -22.69
CA TRP A 24 4.19 -8.21 -22.71
C TRP A 24 4.80 -8.37 -21.32
N MET A 25 4.72 -7.34 -20.48
CA MET A 25 5.18 -7.41 -19.10
C MET A 25 4.42 -8.48 -18.31
N PHE A 26 3.07 -8.51 -18.38
CA PHE A 26 2.28 -9.55 -17.72
C PHE A 26 2.58 -10.95 -18.30
N LYS A 27 2.74 -11.08 -19.63
CA LYS A 27 3.12 -12.35 -20.26
C LYS A 27 4.47 -12.88 -19.77
N MET A 28 5.41 -11.99 -19.47
CA MET A 28 6.71 -12.38 -18.88
C MET A 28 6.57 -12.80 -17.42
N ILE A 29 5.80 -12.06 -16.61
CA ILE A 29 5.58 -12.38 -15.19
C ILE A 29 4.86 -13.73 -15.02
N GLU A 30 3.95 -14.06 -15.94
CA GLU A 30 3.24 -15.34 -16.00
C GLU A 30 4.18 -16.56 -16.20
N GLN A 31 5.45 -16.37 -16.57
CA GLN A 31 6.41 -17.45 -16.80
C GLN A 31 7.31 -17.66 -15.56
N PRO A 32 7.12 -18.72 -14.75
CA PRO A 32 7.82 -18.87 -13.47
C PRO A 32 9.35 -18.96 -13.58
N SER A 33 9.87 -19.57 -14.66
CA SER A 33 11.30 -19.67 -14.91
C SER A 33 11.92 -18.30 -15.20
N LEU A 34 11.25 -17.50 -16.03
CA LEU A 34 11.70 -16.16 -16.39
C LEU A 34 11.64 -15.23 -15.18
N THR A 35 10.56 -15.29 -14.39
CA THR A 35 10.42 -14.51 -13.15
C THR A 35 11.52 -14.86 -12.15
N LYS A 36 11.83 -16.15 -11.93
CA LYS A 36 12.93 -16.57 -11.03
C LYS A 36 14.29 -16.02 -11.46
N VAL A 37 14.61 -16.14 -12.75
CA VAL A 37 15.88 -15.60 -13.28
C VAL A 37 15.90 -14.08 -13.18
N GLY A 38 14.81 -13.41 -13.56
CA GLY A 38 14.66 -11.96 -13.50
C GLY A 38 14.86 -11.42 -12.08
N THR A 39 14.24 -12.02 -11.07
CA THR A 39 14.41 -11.64 -9.66
C THR A 39 15.87 -11.83 -9.21
N SER A 40 16.52 -12.94 -9.57
CA SER A 40 17.92 -13.17 -9.20
C SER A 40 18.85 -12.14 -9.82
N VAL A 41 18.66 -11.81 -11.10
CA VAL A 41 19.46 -10.81 -11.81
C VAL A 41 19.22 -9.43 -11.20
N LEU A 42 17.94 -9.07 -10.97
CA LEU A 42 17.58 -7.79 -10.36
C LEU A 42 18.26 -7.62 -9.00
N ASN A 43 18.13 -8.60 -8.11
CA ASN A 43 18.75 -8.58 -6.78
C ASN A 43 20.27 -8.43 -6.86
N PHE A 44 20.94 -9.18 -7.75
CA PHE A 44 22.38 -9.04 -7.97
C PHE A 44 22.74 -7.64 -8.43
N THR A 45 22.02 -7.09 -9.41
CA THR A 45 22.32 -5.77 -9.97
C THR A 45 22.09 -4.63 -8.98
N VAL A 46 21.01 -4.69 -8.18
CA VAL A 46 20.72 -3.70 -7.12
C VAL A 46 21.76 -3.79 -6.01
N HIS A 47 22.08 -5.01 -5.54
CA HIS A 47 23.07 -5.21 -4.47
C HIS A 47 24.46 -4.68 -4.85
N ASN A 48 24.82 -4.76 -6.13
CA ASN A 48 26.11 -4.31 -6.64
C ASN A 48 26.06 -2.89 -7.26
N ASN A 49 24.97 -2.13 -7.06
CA ASN A 49 24.80 -0.76 -7.57
C ASN A 49 25.10 -0.61 -9.08
N PHE A 50 24.66 -1.57 -9.90
CA PHE A 50 24.85 -1.48 -11.34
C PHE A 50 24.14 -0.24 -11.91
N PRO A 51 24.82 0.55 -12.76
CA PRO A 51 24.22 1.75 -13.32
C PRO A 51 23.05 1.40 -14.24
N PHE A 52 22.12 2.35 -14.43
CA PHE A 52 20.95 2.27 -15.32
C PHE A 52 19.82 1.30 -14.90
N VAL A 53 20.08 0.36 -13.99
CA VAL A 53 19.10 -0.63 -13.52
C VAL A 53 17.89 0.04 -12.88
N THR A 54 18.11 1.03 -12.01
CA THR A 54 17.02 1.82 -11.40
C THR A 54 16.12 2.46 -12.45
N GLY A 55 16.70 2.99 -13.54
CA GLY A 55 15.94 3.59 -14.63
C GLY A 55 15.13 2.56 -15.42
N ILE A 56 15.66 1.35 -15.63
CA ILE A 56 14.94 0.26 -16.29
C ILE A 56 13.76 -0.18 -15.42
N VAL A 57 13.99 -0.43 -14.13
CA VAL A 57 12.94 -0.83 -13.18
C VAL A 57 11.85 0.25 -13.10
N LYS A 58 12.26 1.52 -12.97
CA LYS A 58 11.34 2.67 -12.91
C LYS A 58 10.46 2.75 -14.16
N ASN A 59 11.06 2.61 -15.33
CA ASN A 59 10.36 2.68 -16.61
C ASN A 59 9.73 1.34 -17.05
N THR A 60 9.64 0.32 -16.19
CA THR A 60 8.99 -0.95 -16.53
C THR A 60 7.97 -1.35 -15.46
N LEU A 61 8.40 -2.13 -14.46
CA LEU A 61 7.55 -2.66 -13.41
C LEU A 61 6.96 -1.54 -12.56
N PHE A 62 7.78 -0.58 -12.15
CA PHE A 62 7.35 0.47 -11.24
C PHE A 62 6.24 1.35 -11.85
N GLU A 63 6.39 1.79 -13.11
CA GLU A 63 5.36 2.59 -13.80
C GLU A 63 4.00 1.87 -13.90
N GLN A 64 3.99 0.52 -13.94
CA GLN A 64 2.74 -0.23 -13.99
C GLN A 64 2.05 -0.29 -12.62
N PHE A 65 2.81 -0.54 -11.56
CA PHE A 65 2.27 -0.91 -10.25
C PHE A 65 2.27 0.24 -9.23
N CYS A 66 3.07 1.29 -9.45
CA CYS A 66 3.24 2.41 -8.53
C CYS A 66 2.82 3.72 -9.20
N GLY A 67 2.13 4.59 -8.44
CA GLY A 67 1.72 5.91 -8.93
C GLY A 67 2.87 6.91 -9.08
N GLY A 68 3.96 6.71 -8.33
CA GLY A 68 5.15 7.55 -8.25
C GLY A 68 6.03 7.10 -7.06
N GLU A 69 7.26 7.61 -6.97
CA GLU A 69 8.15 7.32 -5.82
C GLU A 69 7.81 8.16 -4.59
N THR A 70 7.15 9.30 -4.80
CA THR A 70 6.64 10.16 -3.73
C THR A 70 5.15 10.44 -3.91
N ARG A 71 4.54 11.00 -2.86
CA ARG A 71 3.14 11.47 -2.90
C ARG A 71 2.95 12.52 -4.00
N GLU A 72 3.89 13.43 -4.15
CA GLU A 72 3.88 14.51 -5.15
C GLU A 72 3.98 13.96 -6.57
N GLU A 73 4.86 12.98 -6.82
CA GLU A 73 4.95 12.32 -8.12
C GLU A 73 3.64 11.60 -8.46
N SER A 74 3.08 10.89 -7.47
CA SER A 74 1.83 10.14 -7.60
C SER A 74 0.64 11.03 -7.97
N MET A 75 0.66 12.31 -7.61
CA MET A 75 -0.42 13.24 -7.93
C MET A 75 -0.65 13.42 -9.44
N LYS A 76 0.34 13.14 -10.30
CA LYS A 76 0.13 13.14 -11.75
C LYS A 76 -0.89 12.07 -12.15
N VAL A 77 -0.73 10.86 -11.62
CA VAL A 77 -1.63 9.71 -11.87
C VAL A 77 -3.00 9.97 -11.23
N VAL A 78 -3.03 10.44 -9.97
CA VAL A 78 -4.27 10.78 -9.26
C VAL A 78 -5.10 11.78 -10.06
N LYS A 79 -4.50 12.87 -10.55
CA LYS A 79 -5.19 13.88 -11.37
C LYS A 79 -5.67 13.32 -12.69
N GLN A 80 -4.92 12.41 -13.31
CA GLN A 80 -5.31 11.77 -14.56
C GLN A 80 -6.56 10.91 -14.36
N LEU A 81 -6.55 10.02 -13.36
CA LEU A 81 -7.68 9.15 -13.03
C LEU A 81 -8.92 9.96 -12.60
N PHE A 82 -8.72 11.02 -11.83
CA PHE A 82 -9.83 11.84 -11.34
C PHE A 82 -10.58 12.60 -12.45
N LYS A 83 -9.92 12.92 -13.58
CA LYS A 83 -10.61 13.48 -14.77
C LYS A 83 -11.68 12.54 -15.33
N ARG A 84 -11.62 11.25 -15.01
CA ARG A 84 -12.60 10.23 -15.38
C ARG A 84 -13.54 9.85 -14.24
N GLY A 85 -13.50 10.58 -13.12
CA GLY A 85 -14.31 10.29 -11.94
C GLY A 85 -13.78 9.12 -11.10
N VAL A 86 -12.53 8.70 -11.30
CA VAL A 86 -11.88 7.64 -10.52
C VAL A 86 -11.04 8.28 -9.42
N GLY A 87 -11.44 8.06 -8.16
CA GLY A 87 -10.64 8.44 -7.00
C GLY A 87 -9.45 7.50 -6.79
N SER A 88 -8.49 7.92 -5.99
CA SER A 88 -7.28 7.14 -5.67
C SER A 88 -7.08 7.08 -4.16
N ILE A 89 -6.57 5.96 -3.69
CA ILE A 89 -6.14 5.78 -2.31
C ILE A 89 -4.62 5.66 -2.30
N PHE A 90 -4.00 6.18 -1.25
CA PHE A 90 -2.58 5.96 -0.99
C PHE A 90 -2.47 4.74 -0.07
N ASP A 91 -2.20 3.59 -0.69
CA ASP A 91 -1.93 2.34 0.02
C ASP A 91 -0.44 2.28 0.35
N TYR A 92 -0.10 2.69 1.58
CA TYR A 92 1.27 2.65 2.06
C TYR A 92 1.56 1.26 2.65
N SER A 93 2.36 0.47 1.93
CA SER A 93 2.75 -0.89 2.33
C SER A 93 4.22 -0.93 2.74
N ILE A 94 4.49 -1.35 3.98
CA ILE A 94 5.82 -1.80 4.43
C ILE A 94 5.77 -3.31 4.58
N GLU A 95 6.69 -4.01 3.92
CA GLU A 95 6.80 -5.47 3.99
C GLU A 95 7.99 -5.90 4.86
N GLY A 96 7.76 -6.86 5.75
CA GLY A 96 8.81 -7.66 6.38
C GLY A 96 9.61 -7.02 7.52
N LYS A 97 9.11 -5.93 8.12
CA LYS A 97 9.68 -5.33 9.33
C LYS A 97 8.65 -5.26 10.44
N GLU A 98 8.96 -5.89 11.57
CA GLU A 98 8.08 -6.01 12.73
C GLU A 98 8.76 -5.45 13.98
N ASP A 99 9.04 -4.15 13.96
CA ASP A 99 9.67 -3.44 15.07
C ASP A 99 8.95 -2.11 15.35
N GLU A 100 9.06 -1.64 16.60
CA GLU A 100 8.33 -0.46 17.07
C GLU A 100 8.69 0.83 16.33
N GLU A 101 9.96 0.99 15.91
CA GLU A 101 10.40 2.15 15.14
C GLU A 101 9.72 2.16 13.77
N THR A 102 9.63 1.00 13.12
CA THR A 102 8.89 0.83 11.88
C THR A 102 7.40 1.13 12.07
N PHE A 103 6.75 0.60 13.09
CA PHE A 103 5.32 0.86 13.34
C PHE A 103 5.03 2.35 13.61
N ASP A 104 5.92 3.04 14.33
CA ASP A 104 5.82 4.48 14.53
C ASP A 104 6.03 5.27 13.23
N ALA A 105 6.99 4.86 12.40
CA ALA A 105 7.22 5.46 11.10
C ALA A 105 5.99 5.31 10.18
N VAL A 106 5.36 4.14 10.17
CA VAL A 106 4.12 3.89 9.40
C VAL A 106 2.98 4.77 9.91
N CYS A 107 2.77 4.85 11.22
CA CYS A 107 1.77 5.73 11.82
C CYS A 107 1.99 7.19 11.39
N ASN A 108 3.23 7.67 11.40
CA ASN A 108 3.56 9.03 10.96
C ASN A 108 3.31 9.24 9.46
N GLU A 109 3.69 8.29 8.60
CA GLU A 109 3.43 8.41 7.16
C GLU A 109 1.92 8.41 6.87
N ILE A 110 1.13 7.56 7.53
CA ILE A 110 -0.33 7.58 7.39
C ILE A 110 -0.90 8.93 7.84
N LYS A 111 -0.46 9.46 8.99
CA LYS A 111 -0.87 10.81 9.46
C LYS A 111 -0.52 11.90 8.43
N ASP A 112 0.61 11.78 7.74
CA ASP A 112 0.99 12.72 6.69
C ASP A 112 0.17 12.54 5.41
N ILE A 113 -0.24 11.32 5.07
CA ILE A 113 -1.21 11.06 4.01
C ILE A 113 -2.57 11.69 4.36
N VAL A 114 -3.03 11.62 5.62
CA VAL A 114 -4.25 12.32 6.07
C VAL A 114 -4.15 13.80 5.73
N LYS A 115 -3.10 14.47 6.22
CA LYS A 115 -2.87 15.91 5.99
C LYS A 115 -2.77 16.24 4.50
N PHE A 116 -2.07 15.42 3.73
CA PHE A 116 -1.90 15.58 2.29
C PHE A 116 -3.23 15.46 1.52
N SER A 117 -4.16 14.65 2.02
CA SER A 117 -5.46 14.43 1.41
C SER A 117 -6.48 15.55 1.69
N VAL A 118 -6.26 16.40 2.68
CA VAL A 118 -7.23 17.43 3.12
C VAL A 118 -7.59 18.36 1.96
N GLY A 119 -8.89 18.54 1.73
CA GLY A 119 -9.41 19.38 0.64
C GLY A 119 -9.24 18.79 -0.77
N ASN A 120 -8.63 17.62 -0.93
CA ASN A 120 -8.47 16.96 -2.23
C ASN A 120 -9.55 15.89 -2.46
N PRO A 121 -10.55 16.13 -3.34
CA PRO A 121 -11.63 15.18 -3.59
C PRO A 121 -11.17 13.94 -4.38
N ALA A 122 -9.99 13.98 -5.01
CA ALA A 122 -9.44 12.82 -5.70
C ALA A 122 -8.90 11.74 -4.75
N ILE A 123 -8.76 12.07 -3.45
CA ILE A 123 -8.32 11.16 -2.38
C ILE A 123 -9.46 11.08 -1.35
N PRO A 124 -10.46 10.21 -1.59
CA PRO A 124 -11.73 10.25 -0.88
C PRO A 124 -11.66 9.72 0.55
N PHE A 125 -10.73 8.81 0.84
CA PHE A 125 -10.55 8.20 2.16
C PHE A 125 -9.12 7.73 2.36
N ILE A 126 -8.78 7.45 3.61
CA ILE A 126 -7.50 6.94 4.07
C ILE A 126 -7.61 5.43 4.26
N VAL A 127 -6.58 4.69 3.88
CA VAL A 127 -6.50 3.25 4.08
C VAL A 127 -5.28 2.91 4.91
N PHE A 128 -5.41 1.92 5.80
CA PHE A 128 -4.27 1.26 6.43
C PHE A 128 -4.65 -0.17 6.85
N LYS A 129 -3.62 -1.00 7.00
CA LYS A 129 -3.72 -2.36 7.52
C LYS A 129 -3.51 -2.38 9.03
N PRO A 130 -4.28 -3.15 9.83
CA PRO A 130 -4.02 -3.28 11.25
C PRO A 130 -2.56 -3.67 11.58
N THR A 131 -1.99 -4.66 10.88
CA THR A 131 -0.60 -5.12 11.12
C THR A 131 0.46 -4.04 10.82
N ALA A 132 0.08 -2.94 10.18
CA ALA A 132 0.95 -1.78 10.02
C ALA A 132 1.33 -1.10 11.35
N PHE A 133 0.61 -1.39 12.44
CA PHE A 133 0.83 -0.82 13.77
C PHE A 133 1.36 -1.79 14.81
N GLY A 134 1.44 -3.08 14.50
CA GLY A 134 1.89 -4.12 15.42
C GLY A 134 2.04 -5.47 14.71
N ARG A 135 2.89 -6.34 15.28
CA ARG A 135 3.16 -7.66 14.69
C ARG A 135 1.93 -8.56 14.70
N ILE A 136 1.78 -9.36 13.65
CA ILE A 136 0.61 -10.22 13.44
C ILE A 136 0.41 -11.24 14.57
N ASP A 137 1.50 -11.77 15.13
CA ASP A 137 1.48 -12.71 16.26
C ASP A 137 0.81 -12.11 17.51
N LEU A 138 0.97 -10.79 17.74
CA LEU A 138 0.33 -10.11 18.87
C LEU A 138 -1.17 -9.96 18.63
N TYR A 139 -1.57 -9.57 17.42
CA TYR A 139 -2.98 -9.54 17.04
C TYR A 139 -3.63 -10.92 17.21
N GLU A 140 -2.99 -12.01 16.76
CA GLU A 140 -3.49 -13.36 16.95
C GLU A 140 -3.65 -13.72 18.43
N ALA A 141 -2.67 -13.37 19.27
CA ALA A 141 -2.74 -13.62 20.72
C ALA A 141 -3.90 -12.86 21.37
N VAL A 142 -4.11 -11.60 20.98
CA VAL A 142 -5.22 -10.76 21.47
C VAL A 142 -6.56 -11.33 21.02
N GLY A 143 -6.71 -11.68 19.74
CA GLY A 143 -7.96 -12.20 19.18
C GLY A 143 -8.38 -13.52 19.84
N LYS A 144 -7.41 -14.36 20.20
CA LYS A 144 -7.63 -15.61 20.94
C LYS A 144 -7.86 -15.41 22.44
N ASN A 145 -7.87 -14.18 22.95
CA ASN A 145 -7.92 -13.87 24.37
C ASN A 145 -6.82 -14.60 25.18
N ALA A 146 -5.62 -14.72 24.61
CA ALA A 146 -4.50 -15.37 25.28
C ALA A 146 -3.99 -14.53 26.46
N GLU A 147 -3.36 -15.18 27.44
CA GLU A 147 -2.71 -14.47 28.54
C GLU A 147 -1.45 -13.77 28.04
N LEU A 148 -1.52 -12.44 27.94
CA LEU A 148 -0.40 -11.61 27.53
C LEU A 148 0.57 -11.34 28.70
N THR A 149 1.87 -11.40 28.41
CA THR A 149 2.91 -10.90 29.31
C THR A 149 2.77 -9.38 29.51
N SER A 150 3.37 -8.82 30.57
CA SER A 150 3.36 -7.37 30.79
C SER A 150 3.91 -6.59 29.59
N SER A 151 4.99 -7.08 28.97
CA SER A 151 5.57 -6.43 27.78
C SER A 151 4.64 -6.49 26.57
N GLN A 152 3.89 -7.57 26.36
CA GLN A 152 2.91 -7.68 25.28
C GLN A 152 1.69 -6.78 25.52
N LYS A 153 1.29 -6.57 26.78
CA LYS A 153 0.23 -5.61 27.11
C LYS A 153 0.65 -4.19 26.76
N GLU A 154 1.87 -3.80 27.13
CA GLU A 154 2.45 -2.50 26.75
C GLU A 154 2.57 -2.37 25.22
N GLU A 155 2.96 -3.44 24.53
CA GLU A 155 3.01 -3.49 23.06
C GLU A 155 1.62 -3.24 22.45
N TRP A 156 0.59 -3.93 22.96
CA TRP A 156 -0.79 -3.78 22.49
C TRP A 156 -1.35 -2.38 22.75
N GLU A 157 -1.03 -1.77 23.89
CA GLU A 157 -1.40 -0.38 24.17
C GLU A 157 -0.79 0.59 23.15
N ARG A 158 0.42 0.32 22.63
CA ARG A 158 1.01 1.11 21.55
C ARG A 158 0.27 0.92 20.22
N VAL A 159 -0.15 -0.31 19.90
CA VAL A 159 -0.98 -0.61 18.73
C VAL A 159 -2.28 0.20 18.77
N VAL A 160 -3.04 0.10 19.86
CA VAL A 160 -4.30 0.82 20.06
C VAL A 160 -4.09 2.33 19.96
N ARG A 161 -3.03 2.86 20.57
CA ARG A 161 -2.69 4.29 20.49
C ARG A 161 -2.45 4.75 19.04
N ARG A 162 -1.73 3.99 18.22
CA ARG A 162 -1.49 4.33 16.80
C ARG A 162 -2.79 4.37 16.02
N PHE A 163 -3.67 3.39 16.23
CA PHE A 163 -5.04 3.37 15.68
C PHE A 163 -5.80 4.64 16.04
N ASP A 164 -5.86 4.97 17.33
CA ASP A 164 -6.59 6.12 17.85
C ASP A 164 -6.03 7.44 17.31
N GLU A 165 -4.71 7.59 17.23
CA GLU A 165 -4.06 8.79 16.68
C GLU A 165 -4.48 9.04 15.23
N VAL A 166 -4.44 8.01 14.38
CA VAL A 166 -4.81 8.11 12.97
C VAL A 166 -6.30 8.38 12.81
N CYS A 167 -7.15 7.61 13.51
CA CYS A 167 -8.59 7.75 13.46
C CYS A 167 -9.05 9.13 13.95
N LYS A 168 -8.46 9.63 15.04
CA LYS A 168 -8.71 10.98 15.56
C LYS A 168 -8.32 12.04 14.54
N LEU A 169 -7.14 11.95 13.94
CA LEU A 169 -6.70 12.91 12.93
C LEU A 169 -7.62 12.91 11.70
N CYS A 170 -8.07 11.73 11.27
CA CYS A 170 -9.04 11.62 10.18
C CYS A 170 -10.37 12.27 10.54
N HIS A 171 -10.87 12.05 11.76
CA HIS A 171 -12.09 12.68 12.26
C HIS A 171 -11.98 14.20 12.30
N GLU A 172 -10.85 14.74 12.80
CA GLU A 172 -10.58 16.19 12.85
C GLU A 172 -10.56 16.85 11.46
N HIS A 173 -10.24 16.07 10.41
CA HIS A 173 -10.12 16.55 9.03
C HIS A 173 -11.27 16.10 8.11
N ASP A 174 -12.37 15.57 8.65
CA ASP A 174 -13.51 15.04 7.90
C ASP A 174 -13.10 14.03 6.81
N LYS A 175 -12.17 13.14 7.18
CA LYS A 175 -11.71 12.03 6.33
C LYS A 175 -12.26 10.71 6.82
N LYS A 176 -12.80 9.96 5.87
CA LYS A 176 -13.19 8.57 6.10
C LYS A 176 -11.94 7.70 6.18
N VAL A 177 -12.02 6.66 7.01
CA VAL A 177 -10.99 5.63 7.15
C VAL A 177 -11.56 4.31 6.67
N MET A 178 -10.75 3.56 5.92
CA MET A 178 -10.96 2.16 5.61
C MET A 178 -9.83 1.38 6.26
N VAL A 179 -10.17 0.44 7.13
CA VAL A 179 -9.22 -0.48 7.72
C VAL A 179 -9.25 -1.75 6.86
N ASP A 180 -8.12 -2.12 6.29
CA ASP A 180 -8.02 -3.31 5.45
C ASP A 180 -8.21 -4.58 6.29
N ALA A 181 -8.98 -5.53 5.75
CA ALA A 181 -9.00 -6.88 6.30
C ALA A 181 -7.72 -7.62 5.89
N GLU A 182 -7.19 -8.43 6.80
CA GLU A 182 -5.95 -9.17 6.60
C GLU A 182 -6.18 -10.67 6.83
N GLU A 183 -5.28 -11.34 7.53
CA GLU A 183 -5.33 -12.78 7.73
C GLU A 183 -6.39 -13.18 8.76
N THR A 184 -7.04 -14.32 8.53
CA THR A 184 -8.20 -14.73 9.34
C THR A 184 -7.87 -14.96 10.82
N TRP A 185 -6.63 -15.32 11.16
CA TRP A 185 -6.22 -15.60 12.54
C TRP A 185 -5.90 -14.35 13.37
N MET A 186 -5.75 -13.19 12.73
CA MET A 186 -5.50 -11.91 13.41
C MET A 186 -6.76 -11.02 13.45
N GLN A 187 -7.74 -11.30 12.59
CA GLN A 187 -8.88 -10.43 12.32
C GLN A 187 -9.75 -10.18 13.57
N ASP A 188 -9.92 -11.15 14.46
CA ASP A 188 -10.69 -10.97 15.70
C ASP A 188 -10.16 -9.81 16.56
N ALA A 189 -8.84 -9.59 16.59
CA ALA A 189 -8.25 -8.47 17.30
C ALA A 189 -8.33 -7.14 16.54
N ALA A 190 -8.41 -7.18 15.21
CA ALA A 190 -8.56 -5.98 14.38
C ALA A 190 -10.00 -5.45 14.36
N ASP A 191 -10.98 -6.34 14.49
CA ASP A 191 -12.41 -6.01 14.43
C ASP A 191 -12.98 -5.44 15.75
N HIS A 192 -12.24 -5.55 16.86
CA HIS A 192 -12.66 -5.20 18.23
C HIS A 192 -11.90 -4.01 18.81
#